data_AF-A0A8H8JX91-F1
#
_entry.id   AF-A0A8H8JX91-F1
#
_cell.length_a   1.000
_cell.length_b   1.000
_cell.length_c   1.000
_cell.angle_alpha   90.00
_cell.angle_beta   90.00
_cell.angle_gamma   90.00
#
_symmetry.space_group_name_H-M   'P 1'
#
loop_
_entity.id
_entity.type
_entity.pdbx_description
1 polymer ?
#
loop_
_entity_poly.entity_id
_entity_poly.type
_entity_poly.pdbx_seq_one_letter_code
_entity_poly.pdbx_strand_id
1 'polypeptide(L)'
;MWRLHGTPKRTVSNRGPSFNAKFMRALYKALQIEPRFSTAYHPQTDRQTEIKNKWVENYLRAFVNHKQTDWADWLPMAEFAHNNAKNDATGKSPFEIIYGHSPSISPSLEPTGNPIADDRARELHETIQEVSATLNWTQERYKHADGGKTPPEFVVGDKVWLLSLNIISQRPNKKLDHKWYGPFTVAKRISSHAYRLELPDTMKIHDVFPVTLLLPVVKDTDFNCSFVPPPPAITSEGEEHFEVDKFLDWRIKDGKWHYRVR
;
A
#
# COMPACT_ATOMS: atom_id res chain seq x y z
N MET A 1 2.22 15.94 -15.36
CA MET A 1 3.05 17.17 -15.25
C MET A 1 2.83 18.12 -16.41
N TRP A 2 3.28 17.81 -17.64
CA TRP A 2 3.17 18.75 -18.79
C TRP A 2 1.74 19.18 -19.13
N ARG A 3 0.80 18.22 -19.11
CA ARG A 3 -0.63 18.46 -19.33
C ARG A 3 -1.24 19.48 -18.35
N LEU A 4 -0.72 19.56 -17.12
CA LEU A 4 -1.35 20.31 -16.02
C LEU A 4 -0.56 21.56 -15.61
N HIS A 5 0.76 21.56 -15.79
CA HIS A 5 1.66 22.62 -15.31
C HIS A 5 2.59 23.16 -16.39
N GLY A 6 2.47 22.67 -17.64
CA GLY A 6 3.32 23.05 -18.75
C GLY A 6 4.76 22.53 -18.64
N THR A 7 5.62 23.10 -19.46
CA THR A 7 7.02 22.69 -19.60
C THR A 7 7.87 23.29 -18.47
N PRO A 8 8.60 22.48 -17.68
CA PRO A 8 9.44 22.99 -16.62
C PRO A 8 10.69 23.68 -17.18
N LYS A 9 11.14 24.76 -16.53
CA LYS A 9 12.44 25.40 -16.88
C LYS A 9 13.63 24.51 -16.52
N ARG A 10 13.51 23.73 -15.44
CA ARG A 10 14.58 22.87 -14.92
C ARG A 10 14.01 21.54 -14.46
N THR A 11 14.76 20.47 -14.66
CA THR A 11 14.43 19.15 -14.11
C THR A 11 15.59 18.63 -13.28
N VAL A 12 15.28 17.90 -12.20
CA VAL A 12 16.29 17.20 -11.41
C VAL A 12 15.99 15.72 -11.52
N SER A 13 16.96 14.92 -11.97
CA SER A 13 16.79 13.47 -12.15
C SER A 13 18.07 12.72 -11.79
N ASN A 14 17.94 11.42 -11.51
CA ASN A 14 19.08 10.54 -11.35
C ASN A 14 19.79 10.31 -12.69
N ARG A 15 20.98 9.71 -12.64
CA ARG A 15 21.76 9.36 -13.85
C ARG A 15 21.26 8.09 -14.54
N GLY A 16 19.98 7.76 -14.40
CA GLY A 16 19.37 6.60 -15.05
C GLY A 16 19.58 6.63 -16.57
N PRO A 17 19.84 5.48 -17.22
CA PRO A 17 20.13 5.41 -18.66
C PRO A 17 19.06 6.09 -19.52
N SER A 18 17.79 5.99 -19.11
CA SER A 18 16.65 6.59 -19.80
C SER A 18 16.71 8.13 -19.77
N PHE A 19 17.03 8.75 -18.64
CA PHE A 19 17.09 10.22 -18.50
C PHE A 19 18.33 10.85 -19.15
N ASN A 20 19.37 10.05 -19.34
CA ASN A 20 20.61 10.48 -19.98
C ASN A 20 20.73 10.04 -21.46
N ALA A 21 19.67 9.42 -22.02
CA ALA A 21 19.66 8.93 -23.39
C ALA A 21 19.77 10.08 -24.41
N LYS A 22 20.30 9.76 -25.61
CA LYS A 22 20.44 10.72 -26.72
C LYS A 22 19.12 11.42 -27.04
N PHE A 23 18.01 10.66 -27.05
CA PHE A 23 16.67 11.20 -27.25
C PHE A 23 16.29 12.22 -26.18
N MET A 24 16.39 11.87 -24.89
CA MET A 24 16.00 12.78 -23.80
C MET A 24 16.83 14.06 -23.78
N ARG A 25 18.13 13.98 -24.06
CA ARG A 25 19.00 15.17 -24.19
C ARG A 25 18.56 16.07 -25.35
N ALA A 26 18.24 15.49 -26.50
CA ALA A 26 17.74 16.24 -27.65
C ALA A 26 16.39 16.89 -27.36
N LEU A 27 15.49 16.17 -26.69
CA LEU A 27 14.18 16.66 -26.25
C LEU A 27 14.33 17.84 -25.28
N TYR A 28 15.16 17.72 -24.24
CA TYR A 28 15.43 18.81 -23.31
C TYR A 28 15.99 20.06 -24.01
N LYS A 29 16.90 19.89 -24.96
CA LYS A 29 17.45 21.00 -25.76
C LYS A 29 16.36 21.69 -26.60
N ALA A 30 15.52 20.91 -27.29
CA ALA A 30 14.45 21.45 -28.14
C ALA A 30 13.41 22.25 -27.32
N LEU A 31 13.18 21.84 -26.08
CA LEU A 31 12.16 22.42 -25.20
C LEU A 31 12.73 23.44 -24.20
N GLN A 32 14.03 23.77 -24.34
CA GLN A 32 14.75 24.71 -23.47
C GLN A 32 14.68 24.34 -21.98
N ILE A 33 14.71 23.04 -21.69
CA ILE A 33 14.71 22.50 -20.33
C ILE A 33 16.16 22.30 -19.91
N GLU A 34 16.56 22.81 -18.75
CA GLU A 34 17.88 22.57 -18.17
C GLU A 34 17.83 21.31 -17.29
N PRO A 35 18.38 20.15 -17.73
CA PRO A 35 18.46 18.97 -16.89
C PRO A 35 19.61 19.11 -15.88
N ARG A 36 19.31 18.84 -14.61
CA ARG A 36 20.29 18.72 -13.54
C ARG A 36 20.31 17.28 -13.07
N PHE A 37 21.40 16.59 -13.37
CA PHE A 37 21.57 15.23 -12.90
C PHE A 37 22.14 15.26 -11.49
N SER A 38 21.51 14.55 -10.55
CA SER A 38 22.10 14.32 -9.24
C SER A 38 23.48 13.67 -9.40
N THR A 39 24.41 14.00 -8.51
CA THR A 39 25.72 13.33 -8.48
C THR A 39 25.52 11.85 -8.16
N ALA A 40 26.41 11.00 -8.68
CA ALA A 40 26.38 9.59 -8.29
C ALA A 40 26.47 9.51 -6.76
N TYR A 41 25.55 8.77 -6.14
CA TYR A 41 25.48 8.58 -4.68
C TYR A 41 25.20 9.86 -3.89
N HIS A 42 24.24 10.69 -4.30
CA HIS A 42 23.72 11.77 -3.44
C HIS A 42 22.31 11.45 -2.91
N PRO A 43 22.22 10.83 -1.71
CA PRO A 43 20.96 10.35 -1.14
C PRO A 43 19.91 11.45 -1.02
N GLN A 44 20.30 12.70 -0.76
CA GLN A 44 19.34 13.77 -0.43
C GLN A 44 18.40 14.13 -1.59
N THR A 45 18.88 14.15 -2.84
CA THR A 45 18.06 14.47 -4.00
C THR A 45 17.11 13.32 -4.35
N ASP A 46 17.61 12.09 -4.27
CA ASP A 46 16.80 10.90 -4.54
C ASP A 46 15.81 10.63 -3.40
N ARG A 47 16.13 11.04 -2.16
CA ARG A 47 15.31 10.83 -0.95
C ARG A 47 13.90 11.41 -1.08
N GLN A 48 13.74 12.59 -1.67
CA GLN A 48 12.39 13.17 -1.82
C GLN A 48 11.51 12.34 -2.76
N THR A 49 12.08 11.86 -3.86
CA THR A 49 11.36 10.99 -4.81
C THR A 49 11.12 9.61 -4.19
N GLU A 50 12.08 9.06 -3.45
CA GLU A 50 11.92 7.80 -2.72
C GLU A 50 10.82 7.87 -1.65
N ILE A 51 10.73 8.97 -0.91
CA ILE A 51 9.65 9.19 0.08
C ILE A 51 8.30 9.18 -0.62
N LYS A 52 8.17 9.89 -1.74
CA LYS A 52 6.92 9.92 -2.53
C LYS A 52 6.58 8.54 -3.09
N ASN A 53 7.56 7.83 -3.64
CA ASN A 53 7.37 6.47 -4.16
C ASN A 53 6.94 5.51 -3.05
N LYS A 54 7.54 5.59 -1.86
CA LYS A 54 7.11 4.80 -0.68
C LYS A 54 5.68 5.10 -0.28
N TRP A 55 5.26 6.37 -0.33
CA TRP A 55 3.88 6.75 -0.05
C TRP A 55 2.93 6.13 -1.08
N VAL A 56 3.23 6.22 -2.38
CA VAL A 56 2.42 5.62 -3.44
C VAL A 56 2.38 4.10 -3.31
N GLU A 57 3.50 3.44 -3.05
CA GLU A 57 3.54 2.00 -2.79
C GLU A 57 2.65 1.61 -1.60
N ASN A 58 2.71 2.36 -0.50
CA ASN A 58 1.86 2.11 0.68
C ASN A 58 0.37 2.32 0.37
N TYR A 59 0.03 3.38 -0.38
CA TYR A 59 -1.34 3.62 -0.83
C TYR A 59 -1.84 2.44 -1.67
N LEU A 60 -1.08 2.06 -2.72
CA LEU A 60 -1.46 0.99 -3.64
C LEU A 60 -1.61 -0.36 -2.93
N ARG A 61 -0.77 -0.69 -1.94
CA ARG A 61 -0.89 -1.95 -1.17
C ARG A 61 -2.25 -2.13 -0.49
N ALA A 62 -2.96 -1.05 -0.18
CA ALA A 62 -4.27 -1.09 0.45
C ALA A 62 -5.42 -1.36 -0.54
N PHE A 63 -5.29 -0.94 -1.80
CA PHE A 63 -6.39 -0.96 -2.78
C PHE A 63 -6.21 -1.99 -3.91
N VAL A 64 -4.97 -2.32 -4.24
CA VAL A 64 -4.65 -3.21 -5.35
C VAL A 64 -5.12 -4.63 -5.08
N ASN A 65 -5.76 -5.26 -6.07
CA ASN A 65 -6.27 -6.61 -5.96
C ASN A 65 -5.17 -7.67 -5.73
N HIS A 66 -5.56 -8.91 -5.42
CA HIS A 66 -4.61 -9.99 -5.14
C HIS A 66 -3.62 -10.23 -6.31
N LYS A 67 -4.10 -10.19 -7.56
CA LYS A 67 -3.30 -10.39 -8.78
C LYS A 67 -2.45 -9.18 -9.16
N GLN A 68 -2.66 -8.03 -8.50
CA GLN A 68 -1.95 -6.79 -8.71
C GLN A 68 -1.99 -6.26 -10.16
N THR A 69 -3.11 -6.50 -10.85
CA THR A 69 -3.29 -6.10 -12.26
C THR A 69 -3.95 -4.74 -12.43
N ASP A 70 -4.62 -4.24 -11.40
CA ASP A 70 -5.43 -3.00 -11.39
C ASP A 70 -4.69 -1.79 -10.80
N TRP A 71 -3.39 -1.93 -10.49
CA TRP A 71 -2.63 -0.86 -9.83
C TRP A 71 -2.60 0.46 -10.59
N ALA A 72 -2.65 0.41 -11.92
CA ALA A 72 -2.67 1.60 -12.77
C ALA A 72 -3.99 2.38 -12.63
N ASP A 73 -5.11 1.67 -12.41
CA ASP A 73 -6.44 2.26 -12.27
C ASP A 73 -6.57 3.06 -10.96
N TRP A 74 -5.77 2.70 -9.95
CA TRP A 74 -5.71 3.40 -8.66
C TRP A 74 -4.80 4.62 -8.64
N LEU A 75 -3.94 4.83 -9.65
CA LEU A 75 -3.01 5.96 -9.69
C LEU A 75 -3.69 7.35 -9.64
N PRO A 76 -4.81 7.60 -10.34
CA PRO A 76 -5.49 8.89 -10.26
C PRO A 76 -5.99 9.20 -8.84
N MET A 77 -6.52 8.19 -8.14
CA MET A 77 -6.97 8.34 -6.75
C MET A 77 -5.78 8.54 -5.80
N ALA A 78 -4.68 7.82 -6.02
CA ALA A 78 -3.45 8.01 -5.25
C ALA A 78 -2.89 9.43 -5.43
N GLU A 79 -2.82 9.94 -6.66
CA GLU A 79 -2.38 11.30 -6.96
C GLU A 79 -3.29 12.34 -6.30
N PHE A 80 -4.61 12.16 -6.41
CA PHE A 80 -5.59 13.06 -5.79
C PHE A 80 -5.44 13.08 -4.26
N ALA A 81 -5.39 11.90 -3.62
CA ALA A 81 -5.24 11.78 -2.17
C ALA A 81 -3.91 12.38 -1.70
N HIS A 82 -2.80 12.14 -2.41
CA HIS A 82 -1.50 12.71 -2.07
C HIS A 82 -1.50 14.24 -2.14
N ASN A 83 -2.07 14.79 -3.22
CA ASN A 83 -2.07 16.22 -3.47
C ASN A 83 -3.07 16.97 -2.56
N ASN A 84 -4.04 16.27 -1.96
CA ASN A 84 -4.99 16.83 -1.00
C ASN A 84 -4.58 16.63 0.47
N ALA A 85 -3.62 15.73 0.74
CA ALA A 85 -3.11 15.51 2.10
C ALA A 85 -2.29 16.72 2.57
N LYS A 86 -2.57 17.18 3.80
CA LYS A 86 -1.80 18.26 4.43
C LYS A 86 -0.42 17.75 4.84
N ASN A 87 0.60 18.57 4.59
CA ASN A 87 1.94 18.30 5.07
C ASN A 87 2.15 18.91 6.46
N ASP A 88 2.64 18.13 7.42
CA ASP A 88 2.86 18.55 8.81
C ASP A 88 3.75 19.80 8.93
N ALA A 89 4.74 19.96 8.04
CA ALA A 89 5.68 21.08 8.10
C ALA A 89 5.07 22.40 7.59
N THR A 90 4.15 22.34 6.62
CA THR A 90 3.57 23.53 5.99
C THR A 90 2.14 23.80 6.43
N GLY A 91 1.47 22.84 7.06
CA GLY A 91 0.05 22.88 7.40
C GLY A 91 -0.90 22.92 6.20
N LYS A 92 -0.36 22.80 4.97
CA LYS A 92 -1.10 22.96 3.71
C LYS A 92 -0.89 21.78 2.77
N SER A 93 -1.88 21.48 1.95
CA SER A 93 -1.79 20.47 0.89
C SER A 93 -1.07 21.02 -0.36
N PRO A 94 -0.47 20.17 -1.20
CA PRO A 94 0.03 20.58 -2.51
C PRO A 94 -1.02 21.31 -3.38
N PHE A 95 -2.28 20.89 -3.33
CA PHE A 95 -3.36 21.59 -4.04
C PHE A 95 -3.55 23.03 -3.54
N GLU A 96 -3.56 23.24 -2.22
CA GLU A 96 -3.66 24.60 -1.63
C GLU A 96 -2.49 25.48 -2.02
N ILE A 97 -1.28 24.92 -2.06
CA ILE A 97 -0.07 25.67 -2.39
C ILE A 97 -0.07 26.09 -3.86
N ILE A 98 -0.50 25.22 -4.77
CA ILE A 98 -0.42 25.47 -6.22
C ILE A 98 -1.64 26.25 -6.72
N TYR A 99 -2.85 25.90 -6.27
CA TYR A 99 -4.10 26.43 -6.80
C TYR A 99 -4.83 27.38 -5.85
N GLY A 100 -4.35 27.52 -4.60
CA GLY A 100 -4.97 28.40 -3.60
C GLY A 100 -6.22 27.83 -2.94
N HIS A 101 -6.65 26.62 -3.31
CA HIS A 101 -7.79 25.92 -2.70
C HIS A 101 -7.58 24.40 -2.72
N SER A 102 -8.19 23.70 -1.76
CA SER A 102 -8.28 22.23 -1.76
C SER A 102 -9.52 21.79 -2.53
N PRO A 103 -9.41 20.92 -3.55
CA PRO A 103 -10.60 20.26 -4.10
C PRO A 103 -11.21 19.37 -3.02
N SER A 104 -12.42 19.71 -2.58
CA SER A 104 -13.17 18.90 -1.64
C SER A 104 -14.09 17.94 -2.39
N ILE A 105 -14.01 16.65 -2.05
CA ILE A 105 -15.06 15.68 -2.36
C ILE A 105 -15.81 15.46 -1.05
N SER A 106 -16.82 16.30 -0.82
CA SER A 106 -17.76 16.16 0.29
C SER A 106 -19.15 15.99 -0.32
N PRO A 107 -19.54 14.76 -0.70
CA PRO A 107 -20.88 14.53 -1.20
C PRO A 107 -21.89 14.96 -0.13
N SER A 108 -22.92 15.71 -0.54
CA SER A 108 -24.06 16.02 0.32
C SER A 108 -24.80 14.71 0.62
N LEU A 109 -25.16 14.50 1.88
CA LEU A 109 -26.00 13.39 2.30
C LEU A 109 -27.48 13.77 2.36
N GLU A 110 -27.82 15.01 1.97
CA GLU A 110 -29.19 15.47 1.87
C GLU A 110 -29.94 14.71 0.77
N PRO A 111 -31.14 14.17 1.03
CA PRO A 111 -31.91 13.43 0.04
C PRO A 111 -32.22 14.28 -1.18
N THR A 112 -31.85 13.80 -2.37
CA THR A 112 -32.17 14.47 -3.65
C THR A 112 -33.53 14.02 -4.20
N GLY A 113 -34.12 12.97 -3.61
CA GLY A 113 -35.32 12.31 -4.12
C GLY A 113 -35.02 11.28 -5.21
N ASN A 114 -33.75 11.12 -5.60
CA ASN A 114 -33.29 10.05 -6.47
C ASN A 114 -32.48 9.02 -5.65
N PRO A 115 -33.04 7.84 -5.36
CA PRO A 115 -32.38 6.86 -4.48
C PRO A 115 -31.03 6.39 -5.03
N ILE A 116 -30.87 6.31 -6.35
CA ILE A 116 -29.60 5.90 -6.97
C ILE A 116 -28.51 6.96 -6.74
N ALA A 117 -28.85 8.24 -6.83
CA ALA A 117 -27.91 9.32 -6.59
C ALA A 117 -27.55 9.42 -5.10
N ASP A 118 -28.54 9.28 -4.23
CA ASP A 118 -28.37 9.33 -2.77
C ASP A 118 -27.53 8.16 -2.25
N ASP A 119 -27.75 6.95 -2.78
CA ASP A 119 -26.95 5.76 -2.45
C ASP A 119 -25.50 5.91 -2.92
N ARG A 120 -25.28 6.46 -4.12
CA ARG A 120 -23.94 6.68 -4.65
C ARG A 120 -23.18 7.77 -3.89
N ALA A 121 -23.88 8.81 -3.43
CA ALA A 121 -23.31 9.84 -2.56
C ALA A 121 -22.89 9.26 -1.20
N ARG A 122 -23.71 8.36 -0.64
CA ARG A 122 -23.42 7.64 0.60
C ARG A 122 -22.23 6.70 0.46
N GLU A 123 -22.21 5.87 -0.59
CA GLU A 123 -21.09 4.96 -0.89
C GLU A 123 -19.77 5.73 -1.03
N LEU A 124 -19.78 6.86 -1.75
CA LEU A 124 -18.60 7.70 -1.91
C LEU A 124 -18.16 8.31 -0.56
N HIS A 125 -19.11 8.76 0.26
CA HIS A 125 -18.82 9.30 1.59
C HIS A 125 -18.17 8.27 2.51
N GLU A 126 -18.76 7.07 2.58
CA GLU A 126 -18.26 5.95 3.38
C GLU A 126 -16.87 5.52 2.92
N THR A 127 -16.67 5.38 1.60
CA THR A 127 -15.36 5.06 1.01
C THR A 127 -14.31 6.10 1.39
N ILE A 128 -14.63 7.40 1.31
CA ILE A 128 -13.69 8.47 1.65
C ILE A 128 -13.32 8.44 3.13
N GLN A 129 -14.30 8.20 4.01
CA GLN A 129 -14.06 8.06 5.44
C GLN A 129 -13.17 6.84 5.74
N GLU A 130 -13.48 5.68 5.17
CA GLU A 130 -12.72 4.45 5.36
C GLU A 130 -11.28 4.58 4.85
N VAL A 131 -11.08 5.17 3.66
CA VAL A 131 -9.76 5.45 3.09
C VAL A 131 -8.97 6.37 4.02
N SER A 132 -9.59 7.46 4.49
CA SER A 132 -8.92 8.43 5.37
C SER A 132 -8.53 7.84 6.71
N ALA A 133 -9.44 7.08 7.33
CA ALA A 133 -9.20 6.38 8.59
C ALA A 133 -8.09 5.33 8.44
N THR A 134 -8.16 4.51 7.38
CA THR A 134 -7.14 3.49 7.08
C THR A 134 -5.76 4.10 6.83
N LEU A 135 -5.68 5.24 6.11
CA LEU A 135 -4.42 5.95 5.87
C LEU A 135 -3.83 6.51 7.15
N ASN A 136 -4.63 7.17 7.99
CA ASN A 136 -4.19 7.73 9.27
C ASN A 136 -3.71 6.63 10.21
N TRP A 137 -4.49 5.55 10.33
CA TRP A 137 -4.13 4.38 11.12
C TRP A 137 -2.82 3.74 10.65
N THR A 138 -2.68 3.57 9.34
CA THR A 138 -1.47 3.03 8.72
C THR A 138 -0.26 3.92 9.00
N GLN A 139 -0.43 5.24 8.93
CA GLN A 139 0.62 6.21 9.23
C GLN A 139 1.05 6.17 10.71
N GLU A 140 0.11 6.16 11.65
CA GLU A 140 0.40 6.04 13.09
C GLU A 140 1.11 4.71 13.39
N ARG A 141 0.63 3.61 12.81
CA ARG A 141 1.28 2.30 12.94
C ARG A 141 2.73 2.29 12.44
N TYR A 142 3.04 3.00 11.35
CA TYR A 142 4.43 3.11 10.87
C TYR A 142 5.30 4.00 11.75
N LYS A 143 4.77 5.08 12.34
CA LYS A 143 5.51 5.91 13.31
C LYS A 143 5.96 5.09 14.52
N HIS A 144 5.11 4.16 14.99
CA HIS A 144 5.44 3.29 16.13
C HIS A 144 6.46 2.19 15.81
N ALA A 145 6.63 1.82 14.54
CA ALA A 145 7.57 0.76 14.13
C ALA A 145 9.01 1.25 13.90
N ASP A 146 9.22 2.54 13.58
CA ASP A 146 10.54 3.10 13.20
C ASP A 146 11.34 3.68 14.38
N GLY A 147 10.78 3.66 15.60
CA GLY A 147 11.48 4.11 16.80
C GLY A 147 12.29 2.97 17.40
N GLY A 148 13.63 3.05 17.35
CA GLY A 148 14.59 2.09 17.90
C GLY A 148 14.51 1.88 19.41
N LYS A 149 13.35 1.49 19.90
CA LYS A 149 13.06 1.11 21.28
C LYS A 149 13.44 -0.35 21.48
N THR A 150 13.73 -0.67 22.74
CA THR A 150 13.90 -2.03 23.25
C THR A 150 12.85 -2.96 22.65
N PRO A 151 13.21 -4.19 22.21
CA PRO A 151 12.23 -5.08 21.62
C PRO A 151 11.03 -5.27 22.56
N PRO A 152 9.79 -5.09 22.05
CA PRO A 152 8.61 -5.26 22.88
C PRO A 152 8.55 -6.70 23.42
N GLU A 153 8.24 -6.84 24.71
CA GLU A 153 7.96 -8.15 25.29
C GLU A 153 6.49 -8.51 25.08
N PHE A 154 6.24 -9.70 24.55
CA PHE A 154 4.90 -10.26 24.37
C PHE A 154 4.63 -11.37 25.37
N VAL A 155 3.36 -11.51 25.76
CA VAL A 155 2.82 -12.60 26.59
C VAL A 155 2.05 -13.58 25.70
N VAL A 156 1.94 -14.83 26.12
CA VAL A 156 1.11 -15.83 25.45
C VAL A 156 -0.35 -15.34 25.41
N GLY A 157 -0.97 -15.38 24.24
CA GLY A 157 -2.31 -14.84 23.98
C GLY A 157 -2.33 -13.43 23.38
N ASP A 158 -1.21 -12.70 23.37
CA ASP A 158 -1.14 -11.40 22.72
C ASP A 158 -1.34 -11.53 21.20
N LYS A 159 -1.99 -10.53 20.62
CA LYS A 159 -2.12 -10.41 19.16
C LYS A 159 -0.98 -9.57 18.61
N VAL A 160 -0.30 -10.10 17.60
CA VAL A 160 0.86 -9.45 16.95
C VAL A 160 0.73 -9.49 15.44
N TRP A 161 1.36 -8.51 14.81
CA TRP A 161 1.54 -8.42 13.37
C TRP A 161 2.90 -8.99 12.98
N LEU A 162 2.95 -9.76 11.90
CA LEU A 162 4.18 -10.36 11.38
C LEU A 162 4.65 -9.64 10.10
N LEU A 163 5.92 -9.25 10.07
CA LEU A 163 6.54 -8.57 8.92
C LEU A 163 6.78 -9.54 7.75
N SER A 164 6.34 -9.16 6.55
CA SER A 164 6.40 -9.96 5.30
C SER A 164 7.81 -10.18 4.71
N LEU A 165 8.89 -9.68 5.33
CA LEU A 165 10.23 -9.64 4.74
C LEU A 165 10.70 -10.98 4.14
N ASN A 166 10.43 -12.08 4.86
CA ASN A 166 10.87 -13.43 4.54
C ASN A 166 9.71 -14.35 4.11
N ILE A 167 8.55 -13.78 3.82
CA ILE A 167 7.36 -14.55 3.41
C ILE A 167 7.22 -14.41 1.90
N ILE A 168 7.21 -15.55 1.20
CA ILE A 168 6.90 -15.61 -0.22
C ILE A 168 5.41 -15.87 -0.33
N SER A 169 4.66 -14.83 -0.66
CA SER A 169 3.24 -14.96 -0.99
C SER A 169 3.06 -15.33 -2.46
N GLN A 170 1.85 -15.75 -2.83
CA GLN A 170 1.47 -15.94 -4.22
C GLN A 170 1.23 -14.64 -5.01
N ARG A 171 1.30 -13.47 -4.37
CA ARG A 171 1.11 -12.20 -5.08
C ARG A 171 2.32 -11.93 -5.98
N PRO A 172 2.11 -11.50 -7.24
CA PRO A 172 3.18 -11.49 -8.24
C PRO A 172 4.29 -10.46 -7.99
N ASN A 173 4.00 -9.37 -7.28
CA ASN A 173 4.92 -8.27 -7.02
C ASN A 173 5.06 -8.01 -5.51
N LYS A 174 6.24 -8.33 -4.98
CA LYS A 174 6.61 -8.10 -3.57
C LYS A 174 6.51 -6.65 -3.12
N LYS A 175 6.67 -5.67 -4.02
CA LYS A 175 6.56 -4.24 -3.67
C LYS A 175 5.11 -3.79 -3.42
N LEU A 176 4.15 -4.46 -4.04
CA LEU A 176 2.72 -4.18 -3.88
C LEU A 176 2.05 -5.20 -2.94
N ASP A 177 2.83 -6.08 -2.31
CA ASP A 177 2.33 -7.04 -1.34
C ASP A 177 2.13 -6.39 0.03
N HIS A 178 1.31 -7.02 0.86
CA HIS A 178 1.06 -6.59 2.23
C HIS A 178 2.38 -6.60 3.00
N LYS A 179 2.69 -5.47 3.64
CA LYS A 179 3.91 -5.37 4.44
C LYS A 179 3.82 -6.21 5.71
N TRP A 180 2.63 -6.34 6.27
CA TRP A 180 2.38 -7.07 7.52
C TRP A 180 1.21 -8.05 7.34
N TYR A 181 1.33 -9.24 7.93
CA TYR A 181 0.28 -10.25 8.00
C TYR A 181 -0.21 -10.44 9.44
N GLY A 182 -1.41 -10.99 9.58
CA GLY A 182 -2.06 -11.22 10.86
C GLY A 182 -3.32 -10.36 11.03
N PRO A 183 -3.77 -10.12 12.26
CA PRO A 183 -3.08 -10.38 13.52
C PRO A 183 -3.01 -11.87 13.86
N PHE A 184 -1.86 -12.34 14.34
CA PHE A 184 -1.64 -13.71 14.83
C PHE A 184 -1.54 -13.73 16.35
N THR A 185 -1.94 -14.83 16.96
CA THR A 185 -1.82 -15.03 18.42
C THR A 185 -0.44 -15.56 18.77
N VAL A 186 0.17 -15.05 19.84
CA VAL A 186 1.40 -15.62 20.40
C VAL A 186 1.05 -16.91 21.15
N ALA A 187 1.44 -18.06 20.61
CA ALA A 187 1.24 -19.36 21.25
C ALA A 187 2.24 -19.62 22.39
N LYS A 188 3.50 -19.24 22.20
CA LYS A 188 4.56 -19.52 23.18
C LYS A 188 5.73 -18.53 23.08
N ARG A 189 6.27 -18.11 24.22
CA ARG A 189 7.57 -17.46 24.32
C ARG A 189 8.67 -18.53 24.31
N ILE A 190 9.51 -18.54 23.27
CA ILE A 190 10.63 -19.49 23.17
C ILE A 190 11.87 -18.93 23.88
N SER A 191 12.13 -17.64 23.69
CA SER A 191 13.21 -16.91 24.36
C SER A 191 12.83 -15.42 24.55
N SER A 192 13.76 -14.61 25.05
CA SER A 192 13.60 -13.15 25.07
C SER A 192 13.53 -12.51 23.68
N HIS A 193 13.99 -13.22 22.64
CA HIS A 193 14.10 -12.68 21.28
C HIS A 193 13.28 -13.46 20.24
N ALA A 194 12.59 -14.54 20.62
CA ALA A 194 11.85 -15.39 19.69
C ALA A 194 10.53 -15.89 20.27
N TYR A 195 9.49 -15.81 19.44
CA TYR A 195 8.11 -16.16 19.79
C TYR A 195 7.53 -17.11 18.75
N ARG A 196 6.75 -18.09 19.21
CA ARG A 196 5.95 -18.97 18.36
C ARG A 196 4.56 -18.38 18.19
N LEU A 197 4.09 -18.31 16.94
CA LEU A 197 2.79 -17.79 16.56
C LEU A 197 1.83 -18.91 16.15
N GLU A 198 0.54 -18.68 16.34
CA GLU A 198 -0.52 -19.49 15.73
C GLU A 198 -0.72 -19.04 14.27
N LEU A 199 -0.14 -19.80 13.35
CA LEU A 199 -0.30 -19.56 11.91
C LEU A 199 -1.45 -20.39 11.34
N PRO A 200 -2.20 -19.88 10.35
CA PRO A 200 -3.20 -20.65 9.64
C PRO A 200 -2.56 -21.69 8.71
N ASP A 201 -3.29 -22.77 8.41
CA ASP A 201 -2.82 -23.90 7.59
C ASP A 201 -2.38 -23.49 6.18
N THR A 202 -2.89 -22.37 5.66
CA THR A 202 -2.50 -21.80 4.36
C THR A 202 -1.06 -21.27 4.35
N MET A 203 -0.46 -21.07 5.52
CA MET A 203 0.86 -20.48 5.70
C MET A 203 1.84 -21.54 6.21
N LYS A 204 2.24 -22.46 5.33
CA LYS A 204 3.22 -23.50 5.64
C LYS A 204 4.63 -22.91 5.67
N ILE A 205 4.97 -22.28 6.79
CA ILE A 205 6.31 -21.78 7.13
C ILE A 205 6.61 -22.11 8.60
N HIS A 206 7.87 -21.94 9.00
CA HIS A 206 8.23 -22.04 10.41
C HIS A 206 7.45 -21.04 11.26
N ASP A 207 6.89 -21.52 12.37
CA ASP A 207 6.00 -20.77 13.26
C ASP A 207 6.73 -19.94 14.33
N VAL A 208 8.07 -19.98 14.35
CA VAL A 208 8.92 -19.24 15.29
C VAL A 208 9.57 -18.04 14.62
N PHE A 209 9.31 -16.85 15.14
CA PHE A 209 9.82 -15.59 14.59
C PHE A 209 10.61 -14.79 15.62
N PRO A 210 11.67 -14.07 15.20
CA PRO A 210 12.33 -13.11 16.06
C PRO A 210 11.42 -11.92 16.36
N VAL A 211 11.56 -11.38 17.57
CA VAL A 211 10.80 -10.22 18.07
C VAL A 211 10.90 -9.00 17.14
N THR A 212 12.00 -8.87 16.38
CA THR A 212 12.21 -7.78 15.41
C THR A 212 11.28 -7.82 14.21
N LEU A 213 10.64 -8.96 13.93
CA LEU A 213 9.63 -9.11 12.87
C LEU A 213 8.20 -8.97 13.41
N LEU A 214 8.03 -8.71 14.71
CA LEU A 214 6.74 -8.64 15.37
C LEU A 214 6.42 -7.21 15.77
N LEU A 215 5.16 -6.81 15.56
CA LEU A 215 4.64 -5.53 16.01
C LEU A 215 3.37 -5.76 16.85
N PRO A 216 3.23 -5.11 18.03
CA PRO A 216 2.01 -5.22 18.82
C PRO A 216 0.79 -4.75 18.02
N VAL A 217 -0.34 -5.43 18.22
CA VAL A 217 -1.63 -4.95 17.73
C VAL A 217 -2.13 -3.90 18.70
N VAL A 218 -2.04 -2.63 18.33
CA VAL A 218 -2.77 -1.55 19.01
C VAL A 218 -4.22 -1.68 18.58
N LYS A 219 -5.15 -1.74 19.54
CA LYS A 219 -6.59 -1.69 19.23
C LYS A 219 -6.90 -0.29 18.74
N ASP A 220 -7.58 -0.19 17.61
CA ASP A 220 -8.07 1.09 17.12
C ASP A 220 -9.23 1.56 18.02
N THR A 221 -8.93 2.45 18.97
CA THR A 221 -9.93 3.12 19.82
C THR A 221 -10.37 4.46 19.26
N ASP A 222 -9.59 5.03 18.32
CA ASP A 222 -9.62 6.46 18.02
C ASP A 222 -10.08 6.76 16.59
N PHE A 223 -9.89 5.83 15.64
CA PHE A 223 -10.14 6.03 14.22
C PHE A 223 -11.35 5.24 13.69
N ASN A 224 -11.92 4.34 14.52
CA ASN A 224 -13.08 3.50 14.20
C ASN A 224 -12.99 2.85 12.80
N CYS A 225 -11.78 2.42 12.41
CA CYS A 225 -11.56 1.83 11.11
C CYS A 225 -12.23 0.45 11.07
N SER A 226 -13.03 0.20 10.03
CA SER A 226 -13.42 -1.13 9.57
C SER A 226 -12.23 -1.85 8.93
N PHE A 227 -11.08 -1.89 9.61
CA PHE A 227 -9.89 -2.51 9.07
C PHE A 227 -10.07 -4.03 9.05
N VAL A 228 -10.37 -4.57 7.88
CA VAL A 228 -10.29 -6.00 7.64
C VAL A 228 -8.80 -6.34 7.51
N PRO A 229 -8.23 -7.16 8.41
CA PRO A 229 -6.85 -7.60 8.27
C PRO A 229 -6.65 -8.21 6.88
N PRO A 230 -5.50 -7.97 6.22
CA PRO A 230 -5.21 -8.63 4.98
C PRO A 230 -5.33 -10.14 5.20
N PRO A 231 -5.93 -10.88 4.25
CA PRO A 231 -6.04 -12.31 4.39
C PRO A 231 -4.64 -12.91 4.62
N PRO A 232 -4.55 -14.03 5.37
CA PRO A 232 -3.29 -14.69 5.59
C PRO A 232 -2.56 -14.94 4.28
N ALA A 233 -1.23 -14.80 4.29
CA ALA A 233 -0.43 -15.15 3.14
C ALA A 233 -0.67 -16.61 2.77
N ILE A 234 -0.99 -16.87 1.50
CA ILE A 234 -0.91 -18.22 0.92
C ILE A 234 0.54 -18.39 0.48
N THR A 235 1.24 -19.33 1.11
CA THR A 235 2.62 -19.67 0.72
C THR A 235 2.60 -20.70 -0.39
N SER A 236 3.66 -20.79 -1.18
CA SER A 236 3.77 -21.76 -2.29
C SER A 236 3.65 -23.22 -1.84
N GLU A 237 3.96 -23.52 -0.58
CA GLU A 237 3.83 -24.86 0.00
C GLU A 237 2.43 -25.12 0.60
N GLY A 238 1.62 -24.06 0.75
CA GLY A 238 0.34 -24.03 1.44
C GLY A 238 -0.85 -24.63 0.68
N GLU A 239 -0.69 -25.02 -0.58
CA GLU A 239 -1.78 -25.57 -1.38
C GLU A 239 -1.80 -27.10 -1.39
N GLU A 240 -2.99 -27.67 -1.24
CA GLU A 240 -3.31 -28.97 -1.83
C GLU A 240 -3.39 -28.77 -3.35
N HIS A 241 -2.34 -29.19 -4.05
CA HIS A 241 -2.39 -29.31 -5.49
C HIS A 241 -3.23 -30.55 -5.84
N PHE A 242 -4.35 -30.34 -6.53
CA PHE A 242 -5.03 -31.42 -7.23
C PHE A 242 -4.33 -31.59 -8.58
N GLU A 243 -3.59 -32.68 -8.75
CA GLU A 243 -3.08 -33.07 -10.06
C GLU A 243 -4.28 -33.55 -10.89
N VAL A 244 -4.60 -32.80 -11.95
CA VAL A 244 -5.76 -33.03 -12.80
C VAL A 244 -5.29 -33.59 -14.12
N ASP A 245 -5.72 -34.81 -14.44
CA ASP A 245 -5.30 -35.55 -15.63
C ASP A 245 -5.83 -34.89 -16.92
N LYS A 246 -7.04 -34.30 -16.86
CA LYS A 246 -7.61 -33.50 -17.96
C LYS A 246 -8.70 -32.53 -17.51
N PHE A 247 -8.64 -31.29 -18.00
CA PHE A 247 -9.76 -30.36 -17.92
C PHE A 247 -10.87 -30.80 -18.89
N LEU A 248 -12.05 -31.11 -18.35
CA LEU A 248 -13.22 -31.47 -19.15
C LEU A 248 -14.05 -30.24 -19.53
N ASP A 249 -14.17 -29.27 -18.62
CA ASP A 249 -15.03 -28.10 -18.81
C ASP A 249 -14.65 -26.97 -17.83
N TRP A 250 -15.03 -25.73 -18.13
CA TRP A 250 -14.96 -24.64 -17.16
C TRP A 250 -16.11 -23.65 -17.34
N ARG A 251 -16.60 -23.10 -16.23
CA ARG A 251 -17.64 -22.07 -16.23
C ARG A 251 -17.36 -20.98 -15.20
N ILE A 252 -17.79 -19.76 -15.49
CA ILE A 252 -17.75 -18.64 -14.54
C ILE A 252 -19.14 -18.50 -13.92
N LYS A 253 -19.22 -18.52 -12.59
CA LYS A 253 -20.45 -18.24 -11.84
C LYS A 253 -20.12 -17.29 -10.69
N ASP A 254 -20.87 -16.20 -10.56
CA ASP A 254 -20.68 -15.20 -9.50
C ASP A 254 -19.25 -14.68 -9.40
N GLY A 255 -18.60 -14.45 -10.55
CA GLY A 255 -17.21 -13.97 -10.63
C GLY A 255 -16.15 -15.01 -10.25
N LYS A 256 -16.53 -16.25 -9.94
CA LYS A 256 -15.62 -17.36 -9.60
C LYS A 256 -15.54 -18.38 -10.73
N TRP A 257 -14.33 -18.85 -10.99
CA TRP A 257 -14.08 -19.91 -11.96
C TRP A 257 -14.37 -21.27 -11.33
N HIS A 258 -15.19 -22.06 -12.01
CA HIS A 258 -15.45 -23.46 -11.68
C HIS A 258 -14.91 -24.33 -12.79
N TYR A 259 -14.04 -25.29 -12.45
CA TYR A 259 -13.46 -26.23 -13.40
C TYR A 259 -14.05 -27.62 -13.16
N ARG A 260 -14.44 -28.30 -14.23
CA ARG A 260 -14.82 -29.70 -14.22
C ARG A 260 -13.60 -30.52 -14.64
N VAL A 261 -13.16 -31.38 -13.75
CA VAL A 261 -11.92 -32.15 -13.89
C VAL A 261 -12.24 -33.65 -13.81
N ARG A 262 -11.43 -34.48 -14.48
CA ARG A 262 -11.47 -35.95 -14.42
C ARG A 262 -10.15 -36.48 -13.89
#